data_AF-A0A9N8LN17-F1
#
_entry.id   AF-A0A9N8LN17-F1
#
_cell.length_a   1.000
_cell.length_b   1.000
_cell.length_c   1.000
_cell.angle_alpha   90.00
_cell.angle_beta   90.00
_cell.angle_gamma   90.00
#
_symmetry.space_group_name_H-M   'P 1'
#
loop_
_entity.id
_entity.type
_entity.pdbx_description
1 polymer ?
#
loop_
_entity_poly.entity_id
_entity_poly.type
_entity_poly.pdbx_seq_one_letter_code
_entity_poly.pdbx_strand_id
1 'polypeptide(L)'
;NFAALLQQGILTFSATEGSYVAAPQSGYTKHWDVCTDTPYLTNGVRIISYDDPQSLRDKASFALKAGLAGVGVWSVDADTSDWALMTALGQGLGR
;
A
#
# COMPACT_ATOMS: atom_id res chain seq x y z
N ASN A 1 8.00 -7.36 -1.93
CA ASN A 1 7.04 -6.90 -0.88
C ASN A 1 7.09 -5.36 -0.85
N PHE A 2 6.27 -4.68 -0.03
CA PHE A 2 6.16 -3.22 -0.06
C PHE A 2 7.48 -2.51 0.28
N ALA A 3 8.13 -2.88 1.39
CA ALA A 3 9.44 -2.36 1.76
C ALA A 3 10.50 -2.51 0.66
N ALA A 4 10.50 -3.65 -0.05
CA ALA A 4 11.43 -3.86 -1.17
C ALA A 4 11.21 -2.88 -2.33
N LEU A 5 9.96 -2.46 -2.60
CA LEU A 5 9.68 -1.46 -3.64
C LEU A 5 10.27 -0.09 -3.28
N LEU A 6 10.32 0.24 -1.99
CA LEU A 6 10.99 1.46 -1.50
C LEU A 6 12.51 1.32 -1.58
N GLN A 7 13.06 0.19 -1.12
CA GLN A 7 14.51 -0.06 -1.15
C GLN A 7 15.08 -0.09 -2.58
N GLN A 8 14.30 -0.59 -3.54
CA GLN A 8 14.66 -0.60 -4.96
C GLN A 8 14.51 0.77 -5.63
N GLY A 9 13.98 1.78 -4.92
CA GLY A 9 13.71 3.10 -5.48
C GLY A 9 12.60 3.10 -6.53
N ILE A 10 11.70 2.11 -6.50
CA ILE A 10 10.52 2.06 -7.37
C ILE A 10 9.43 2.97 -6.81
N LEU A 11 9.23 2.94 -5.49
CA LEU A 11 8.33 3.82 -4.76
C LEU A 11 9.12 4.85 -3.94
N THR A 12 8.52 6.01 -3.73
CA THR A 12 8.98 7.04 -2.80
C THR A 12 7.80 7.69 -2.11
N PHE A 13 8.00 8.26 -0.92
CA PHE A 13 6.96 9.03 -0.25
C PHE A 13 6.92 10.46 -0.81
N SER A 14 5.73 10.90 -1.25
CA SER A 14 5.47 12.27 -1.68
C SER A 14 4.84 13.02 -0.52
N ALA A 15 5.58 13.97 0.07
CA ALA A 15 5.05 14.84 1.13
C ALA A 15 3.90 15.73 0.61
N THR A 16 3.94 16.11 -0.66
CA THR A 16 2.89 16.91 -1.30
C THR A 16 1.58 16.14 -1.44
N GLU A 17 1.66 14.86 -1.79
CA GLU A 17 0.47 14.00 -1.97
C GLU A 17 0.09 13.27 -0.68
N GLY A 18 0.95 13.28 0.34
CA GLY A 18 0.76 12.52 1.58
C GLY A 18 0.69 11.01 1.35
N SER A 19 1.28 10.51 0.26
CA SER A 19 1.17 9.11 -0.15
C SER A 19 2.42 8.59 -0.86
N TYR A 20 2.50 7.28 -1.04
CA TYR A 20 3.59 6.65 -1.79
C TYR A 20 3.29 6.68 -3.29
N VAL A 21 4.22 7.26 -4.05
CA VAL A 21 4.14 7.44 -5.50
C VAL A 21 5.27 6.70 -6.20
N ALA A 22 5.15 6.48 -7.51
CA ALA A 22 6.27 5.97 -8.29
C ALA A 22 7.42 6.99 -8.30
N ALA A 23 8.64 6.55 -8.03
CA ALA A 23 9.79 7.45 -8.04
C ALA A 23 10.07 7.93 -9.48
N PRO A 24 10.41 9.21 -9.70
CA PRO A 24 10.51 9.78 -11.05
C PRO A 24 11.47 9.05 -11.99
N GLN A 25 12.54 8.45 -11.46
CA GLN A 25 13.57 7.74 -12.24
C GLN A 25 13.40 6.21 -12.22
N SER A 26 12.32 5.68 -11.64
CA SER A 26 12.10 4.24 -11.53
C SER A 26 11.74 3.56 -12.85
N GLY A 27 11.24 4.33 -13.83
CA GLY A 27 10.64 3.80 -15.06
C GLY A 27 9.28 3.13 -14.86
N TYR A 28 8.72 3.15 -13.64
CA TYR A 28 7.38 2.69 -13.34
C TYR A 28 6.41 3.86 -13.23
N THR A 29 5.15 3.60 -13.56
CA THR A 29 4.01 4.48 -13.29
C THR A 29 3.08 3.78 -12.30
N LYS A 30 2.67 4.50 -11.24
CA LYS A 30 1.67 4.02 -10.28
C LYS A 30 0.28 4.33 -10.82
N HIS A 31 -0.62 3.36 -10.69
CA HIS A 31 -2.03 3.48 -11.00
C HIS A 31 -2.86 2.97 -9.82
N TRP A 32 -4.13 3.36 -9.77
CA TRP A 32 -5.12 2.81 -8.85
C TRP A 32 -6.15 2.01 -9.66
N ASP A 33 -6.38 0.75 -9.27
CA ASP A 33 -7.51 -0.01 -9.79
C ASP A 33 -8.71 0.18 -8.88
N VAL A 34 -9.73 0.86 -9.40
CA VAL A 34 -10.97 1.17 -8.68
C VAL A 34 -11.79 -0.09 -8.40
N CYS A 35 -11.65 -1.14 -9.21
CA CYS A 35 -12.46 -2.36 -9.03
C CYS A 35 -12.00 -3.20 -7.84
N THR A 36 -10.68 -3.30 -7.64
CA THR A 36 -10.09 -4.06 -6.54
C THR A 36 -9.72 -3.19 -5.34
N ASP A 37 -9.78 -1.87 -5.50
CA ASP A 37 -9.39 -0.87 -4.51
C ASP A 37 -7.92 -1.05 -4.07
N THR A 38 -7.05 -1.23 -5.06
CA THR A 38 -5.62 -1.48 -4.85
C THR A 38 -4.73 -0.73 -5.85
N PRO A 39 -3.50 -0.37 -5.46
CA PRO A 39 -2.53 0.18 -6.37
C PRO A 39 -1.84 -0.91 -7.22
N TYR A 40 -1.35 -0.51 -8.38
CA TYR A 40 -0.38 -1.29 -9.14
C TYR A 40 0.65 -0.39 -9.83
N LEU A 41 1.83 -0.95 -10.09
CA LEU A 41 2.90 -0.32 -10.85
C LEU A 41 3.05 -0.99 -12.20
N THR A 42 3.30 -0.24 -13.26
CA THR A 42 3.66 -0.78 -14.57
C THR A 42 4.77 0.02 -15.24
N ASN A 43 5.63 -0.66 -16.00
CA ASN A 43 6.62 -0.06 -16.90
C ASN A 43 6.37 -0.43 -18.37
N GLY A 44 5.15 -0.90 -18.69
CA GLY A 44 4.77 -1.40 -20.01
C GLY A 44 5.17 -2.84 -20.31
N VAL A 45 6.07 -3.44 -19.51
CA VAL A 45 6.52 -4.84 -19.67
C VAL A 45 6.09 -5.71 -18.48
N ARG A 46 6.09 -5.14 -17.27
CA ARG A 46 5.74 -5.83 -16.04
C ARG A 46 4.66 -5.05 -15.29
N ILE A 47 3.80 -5.80 -14.61
CA ILE A 47 2.81 -5.26 -13.68
C ILE A 47 3.14 -5.79 -12.28
N ILE A 48 3.10 -4.91 -11.29
CA ILE A 48 3.28 -5.25 -9.88
C ILE A 48 2.04 -4.73 -9.15
N SER A 49 1.12 -5.62 -8.80
CA SER A 49 0.02 -5.32 -7.86
C SER A 49 0.53 -5.45 -6.43
N TYR A 50 0.10 -4.55 -5.55
CA TYR A 50 0.54 -4.54 -4.16
C TYR A 50 -0.49 -3.88 -3.25
N ASP A 51 -0.20 -3.88 -1.95
CA ASP A 51 -0.95 -3.17 -0.92
C ASP A 51 -0.13 -1.99 -0.41
N ASP A 52 -0.80 -0.87 -0.18
CA ASP A 52 -0.26 0.37 0.36
C ASP A 52 -1.14 0.89 1.53
N PRO A 53 -0.76 1.99 2.21
CA PRO A 53 -1.54 2.49 3.33
C PRO A 53 -3.02 2.80 3.00
N GLN A 54 -3.33 3.20 1.76
CA GLN A 54 -4.70 3.49 1.38
C GLN A 54 -5.51 2.20 1.30
N SER A 55 -5.06 1.26 0.47
CA SER A 55 -5.75 -0.02 0.25
C SER A 55 -5.88 -0.86 1.52
N LEU A 56 -4.87 -0.83 2.40
CA LEU A 56 -4.95 -1.51 3.70
C LEU A 56 -5.96 -0.86 4.64
N ARG A 57 -6.05 0.48 4.68
CA ARG A 57 -7.06 1.18 5.47
C ARG A 57 -8.47 0.79 4.99
N ASP A 58 -8.68 0.75 3.68
CA ASP A 58 -9.97 0.42 3.09
C ASP A 58 -10.36 -1.04 3.36
N LYS A 59 -9.41 -1.99 3.24
CA LYS A 59 -9.60 -3.40 3.61
C LYS A 59 -9.92 -3.59 5.09
N ALA A 60 -9.21 -2.87 5.98
CA ALA A 60 -9.48 -2.90 7.42
C ALA A 60 -10.87 -2.32 7.74
N SER A 61 -11.23 -1.21 7.12
CA SER A 61 -12.58 -0.63 7.24
C SER A 61 -13.67 -1.55 6.71
N PHE A 62 -13.42 -2.28 5.63
CA PHE A 62 -14.32 -3.31 5.15
C PHE A 62 -14.48 -4.43 6.19
N ALA A 63 -13.38 -4.96 6.73
CA ALA A 63 -13.42 -6.01 7.74
C ALA A 63 -14.24 -5.59 8.97
N LEU A 64 -14.05 -4.37 9.45
CA LEU A 64 -14.84 -3.79 10.55
C LEU A 64 -16.32 -3.72 10.20
N LYS A 65 -16.67 -3.14 9.04
CA LYS A 65 -18.06 -2.98 8.58
C LYS A 65 -18.77 -4.32 8.35
N ALA A 66 -18.02 -5.34 7.90
CA ALA A 66 -18.53 -6.68 7.65
C ALA A 66 -18.62 -7.54 8.94
N GLY A 67 -18.23 -7.02 10.10
CA GLY A 67 -18.26 -7.77 11.37
C GLY A 67 -17.22 -8.89 11.44
N LEU A 68 -16.13 -8.81 10.67
CA LEU A 68 -15.02 -9.75 10.76
C LEU A 68 -14.19 -9.48 12.01
N ALA A 69 -13.50 -10.52 12.52
CA ALA A 69 -12.71 -10.42 13.75
C ALA A 69 -11.47 -9.51 13.63
N GLY A 70 -11.01 -9.22 12.41
CA GLY A 70 -9.84 -8.38 12.15
C GLY A 70 -9.22 -8.66 10.79
N VAL A 71 -7.96 -8.24 10.63
CA VAL A 71 -7.14 -8.44 9.41
C VAL A 71 -5.88 -9.22 9.79
N GLY A 72 -5.53 -10.22 8.98
CA GLY A 72 -4.24 -10.89 9.04
C GLY A 72 -3.27 -10.32 8.01
N VAL A 73 -1.98 -10.23 8.36
CA VAL A 73 -0.95 -9.69 7.47
C VAL A 73 0.22 -10.67 7.36
N TRP A 74 0.73 -10.79 6.14
CA TRP A 74 1.96 -11.51 5.85
C TRP A 74 2.93 -10.62 5.05
N SER A 75 4.10 -10.27 5.55
CA SER A 75 4.56 -10.38 6.95
C SER A 75 5.02 -9.01 7.44
N VAL A 76 5.07 -8.86 8.77
CA VAL A 76 5.29 -7.56 9.40
C VAL A 76 6.64 -6.92 9.05
N ASP A 77 7.64 -7.74 8.73
CA ASP A 77 8.97 -7.29 8.27
C ASP A 77 8.96 -6.60 6.90
N ALA A 78 7.85 -6.70 6.16
CA ALA A 78 7.67 -6.01 4.88
C ALA A 78 7.08 -4.59 4.99
N ASP A 79 6.80 -4.13 6.23
CA ASP A 79 6.35 -2.76 6.51
C ASP A 79 7.51 -1.75 6.41
N THR A 80 7.19 -0.47 6.47
CA THR A 80 8.15 0.62 6.54
C THR A 80 8.72 0.77 7.95
N SER A 81 9.87 1.45 8.07
CA SER A 81 10.51 1.68 9.38
C SER A 81 9.66 2.49 10.35
N ASP A 82 8.69 3.25 9.83
CA ASP A 82 7.71 4.05 10.56
C ASP A 82 6.32 3.38 10.65
N TRP A 83 6.21 2.10 10.33
CA TRP A 83 4.99 1.29 10.50
C TRP A 83 3.77 1.82 9.71
N ALA A 84 3.99 2.34 8.50
CA ALA A 84 2.94 2.99 7.73
C ALA A 84 1.79 2.03 7.38
N LEU A 85 2.09 0.76 7.06
CA LEU A 85 1.08 -0.23 6.71
C LEU A 85 0.29 -0.68 7.95
N MET A 86 0.97 -0.98 9.07
CA MET A 86 0.28 -1.39 10.30
C MET A 86 -0.54 -0.25 10.89
N THR A 87 -0.05 0.98 10.82
CA THR A 87 -0.79 2.18 11.24
C THR A 87 -2.06 2.36 10.41
N ALA A 88 -1.99 2.16 9.09
CA ALA A 88 -3.15 2.24 8.22
C ALA A 88 -4.22 1.19 8.55
N LEU A 89 -3.81 -0.05 8.88
CA LEU A 89 -4.72 -1.09 9.34
C LEU A 89 -5.40 -0.72 10.67
N GLY A 90 -4.64 -0.16 11.61
CA GLY A 90 -5.18 0.35 12.87
C GLY A 90 -6.26 1.39 12.64
N GLN A 91 -5.96 2.40 11.82
CA GLN A 91 -6.90 3.46 11.44
C GLN A 91 -8.18 2.89 10.79
N GLY A 92 -8.03 1.92 9.88
CA GLY A 92 -9.17 1.29 9.21
C GLY A 92 -10.05 0.47 10.14
N LEU A 93 -9.47 -0.11 11.20
CA LEU A 93 -10.18 -0.81 12.28
C LEU A 93 -10.74 0.14 13.37
N GLY A 94 -10.53 1.45 13.24
CA GLY A 94 -10.99 2.45 14.20
C GLY A 94 -10.14 2.53 15.48
N ARG A 95 -8.83 2.28 15.39
CA ARG A 95 -7.86 2.31 16.49
C ARG A 95 -6.76 3.34 16.28
#